data_AF-A0AAV2R9B7-F1
#
_entry.id   AF-A0AAV2R9B7-F1
#
_cell.length_a   1.000
_cell.length_b   1.000
_cell.length_c   1.000
_cell.angle_alpha   90.00
_cell.angle_beta   90.00
_cell.angle_gamma   90.00
#
_symmetry.space_group_name_H-M   'P 1'
#
loop_
_entity.id
_entity.type
_entity.pdbx_description
1 polymer ?
#
loop_
_entity_poly.entity_id
_entity_poly.type
_entity_poly.pdbx_seq_one_letter_code
_entity_poly.pdbx_strand_id
1 'polypeptide(L)'
;YKHAGGISTLLVFFLLLMMKVLAVLLLAGVALARVPHNTRAVETTRVFTDANMNGNYLDINDYVPDLGQYNFDNSIDSACVTGIWLYYENTEYNKMAGRVYWLHGIDFCGNFPNDYTDMISSVRFAGDPTNWQADTLTVYEGQYFTGNEFYCTSDCGSLGNLDLDASSLIVTGTSPWTVYDGTNYSGQAICVYPNETDNGQNGNSFSFGMWPETSTLGAPDNTIRSARKGCWA
;
A
#
# COMPACT_ATOMS: atom_id res chain seq x y z
N TYR A 1 25.48 -25.26 -82.80
CA TYR A 1 24.24 -24.98 -82.06
C TYR A 1 24.58 -23.98 -80.95
N LYS A 2 24.42 -22.69 -81.24
CA LYS A 2 23.25 -21.85 -80.92
C LYS A 2 23.17 -21.46 -79.44
N HIS A 3 23.57 -20.21 -79.22
CA HIS A 3 23.23 -19.22 -78.22
C HIS A 3 22.08 -19.47 -77.22
N ALA A 4 22.40 -19.01 -76.00
CA ALA A 4 21.66 -18.06 -75.17
C ALA A 4 20.61 -18.56 -74.17
N GLY A 5 20.75 -18.01 -72.97
CA GLY A 5 19.79 -18.03 -71.87
C GLY A 5 20.37 -17.30 -70.66
N GLY A 6 20.92 -16.10 -70.88
CA GLY A 6 21.47 -15.26 -69.83
C GLY A 6 20.38 -14.86 -68.83
N ILE A 7 20.64 -15.12 -67.56
CA ILE A 7 19.85 -14.56 -66.47
C ILE A 7 20.02 -13.04 -66.55
N SER A 8 18.91 -12.36 -66.84
CA SER A 8 18.86 -10.91 -66.99
C SER A 8 19.47 -10.23 -65.77
N THR A 9 20.52 -9.43 -65.99
CA THR A 9 21.12 -8.54 -64.99
C THR A 9 20.09 -7.59 -64.36
N LEU A 10 18.95 -7.36 -65.04
CA LEU A 10 17.80 -6.62 -64.49
C LEU A 10 17.15 -7.35 -63.30
N LEU A 11 17.12 -8.69 -63.29
CA LEU A 11 16.50 -9.50 -62.22
C LEU A 11 17.36 -9.50 -60.95
N VAL A 12 18.69 -9.49 -61.10
CA VAL A 12 19.65 -9.43 -59.98
C VAL A 12 19.65 -8.03 -59.35
N PHE A 13 19.55 -6.98 -60.17
CA PHE A 13 19.38 -5.61 -59.67
C PHE A 13 18.03 -5.40 -58.95
N PHE A 14 16.95 -6.03 -59.43
CA PHE A 14 15.64 -5.96 -58.76
C PHE A 14 15.64 -6.67 -57.41
N LEU A 15 16.28 -7.84 -57.30
CA LEU A 15 16.41 -8.57 -56.02
C LEU A 15 17.28 -7.80 -55.00
N LEU A 16 18.37 -7.17 -55.45
CA LEU A 16 19.24 -6.37 -54.59
C LEU A 16 18.58 -5.06 -54.12
N LEU A 17 17.69 -4.47 -54.93
CA LEU A 17 16.89 -3.33 -54.50
C LEU A 17 15.83 -3.74 -53.45
N MET A 18 15.17 -4.89 -53.63
CA MET A 18 14.19 -5.38 -52.65
C MET A 18 14.81 -5.77 -51.30
N MET A 19 16.06 -6.25 -51.27
CA MET A 19 16.77 -6.53 -50.01
C MET A 19 17.17 -5.27 -49.23
N LYS A 20 17.43 -4.14 -49.89
CA LYS A 20 17.70 -2.87 -49.20
C LYS A 20 16.43 -2.20 -48.69
N VAL A 21 15.31 -2.32 -49.42
CA VAL A 21 14.02 -1.78 -48.97
C VAL A 21 13.49 -2.55 -47.74
N LEU A 22 13.77 -3.85 -47.62
CA LEU A 22 13.43 -4.62 -46.42
C LEU A 22 14.30 -4.27 -45.19
N ALA A 23 15.57 -3.89 -45.40
CA ALA A 23 16.47 -3.51 -44.31
C ALA A 23 16.21 -2.10 -43.75
N VAL A 24 15.59 -1.21 -44.54
CA VAL A 24 15.26 0.17 -44.10
C VAL A 24 13.96 0.22 -43.28
N LEU A 25 13.16 -0.86 -43.26
CA LEU A 25 11.96 -0.96 -42.43
C LEU A 25 12.20 -1.55 -41.02
N LEU A 26 13.45 -1.87 -40.67
CA LEU A 26 13.83 -2.47 -39.37
C LEU A 26 14.37 -1.47 -38.33
N LEU A 27 14.28 -0.16 -38.59
CA LEU A 27 14.61 0.88 -37.62
C LEU A 27 13.44 1.82 -37.36
N ALA A 28 12.21 1.31 -37.38
CA ALA A 28 11.20 1.86 -36.49
C ALA A 28 11.68 1.50 -35.08
N GLY A 29 12.41 2.43 -34.46
CA GLY A 29 12.84 2.30 -33.08
C GLY A 29 11.64 1.84 -32.28
N VAL A 30 11.76 0.66 -31.66
CA VAL A 30 10.94 0.36 -30.51
C VAL A 30 11.42 1.35 -29.46
N ALA A 31 10.88 2.57 -29.51
CA ALA A 31 10.68 3.30 -28.30
C ALA A 31 9.90 2.30 -27.45
N LEU A 32 10.57 1.71 -26.48
CA LEU A 32 9.90 1.32 -25.25
C LEU A 32 9.25 2.62 -24.81
N ALA A 33 8.01 2.84 -25.27
CA ALA A 33 7.12 3.73 -24.59
C ALA A 33 7.15 3.15 -23.18
N ARG A 34 7.87 3.83 -22.27
CA ARG A 34 7.52 3.75 -20.86
C ARG A 34 6.06 4.16 -20.89
N VAL A 35 5.18 3.16 -20.86
CA VAL A 35 3.83 3.36 -20.38
C VAL A 35 4.07 4.08 -19.07
N PRO A 36 3.68 5.36 -18.92
CA PRO A 36 3.71 5.94 -17.61
C PRO A 36 2.77 5.05 -16.82
N HIS A 37 3.33 4.29 -15.87
CA HIS A 37 2.55 3.61 -14.85
C HIS A 37 1.93 4.73 -14.01
N ASN A 38 0.87 5.31 -14.56
CA ASN A 38 -0.11 6.09 -13.83
C ASN A 38 -1.25 5.14 -13.46
N THR A 39 -0.89 3.92 -13.04
CA THR A 39 -1.69 3.17 -12.09
C THR A 39 -1.60 3.97 -10.81
N ARG A 40 -2.72 4.53 -10.34
CA ARG A 40 -2.78 5.19 -9.04
C ARG A 40 -2.02 4.34 -8.03
N ALA A 41 -1.08 4.93 -7.30
CA ALA A 41 -0.31 4.27 -6.26
C ALA A 41 -1.21 4.07 -5.03
N VAL A 42 -2.33 3.37 -5.17
CA VAL A 42 -3.31 3.19 -4.09
C VAL A 42 -2.98 1.95 -3.27
N GLU A 43 -3.40 2.00 -2.02
CA GLU A 43 -3.46 0.86 -1.13
C GLU A 43 -4.33 -0.23 -1.75
N THR A 44 -3.85 -1.47 -1.78
CA THR A 44 -4.63 -2.62 -2.29
C THR A 44 -4.36 -3.88 -1.48
N THR A 45 -5.41 -4.66 -1.26
CA THR A 45 -5.30 -6.05 -0.82
C THR A 45 -6.16 -6.95 -1.69
N ARG A 46 -5.61 -8.10 -2.09
CA ARG A 46 -6.38 -9.22 -2.58
C ARG A 46 -6.35 -10.31 -1.53
N VAL A 47 -7.52 -10.70 -1.03
CA VAL A 47 -7.67 -11.75 -0.05
C VAL A 47 -8.18 -13.04 -0.69
N PHE A 48 -7.82 -14.17 -0.10
CA PHE A 48 -8.06 -15.51 -0.65
C PHE A 48 -8.63 -16.42 0.43
N THR A 49 -9.52 -17.34 0.03
CA THR A 49 -10.15 -18.26 0.98
C THR A 49 -9.28 -19.38 1.48
N ASP A 50 -8.21 -19.67 0.74
CA ASP A 50 -7.31 -20.76 1.08
C ASP A 50 -5.88 -20.22 1.21
N ALA A 51 -5.04 -20.96 1.92
CA ALA A 51 -3.62 -20.68 1.98
C ALA A 51 -2.95 -20.73 0.59
N ASN A 52 -1.83 -20.01 0.48
CA ASN A 52 -0.96 -19.90 -0.68
C ASN A 52 -1.67 -19.26 -1.89
N MET A 53 -2.52 -18.27 -1.64
CA MET A 53 -3.22 -17.47 -2.64
C MET A 53 -4.12 -18.32 -3.55
N ASN A 54 -4.84 -19.28 -2.96
CA ASN A 54 -5.76 -20.19 -3.65
C ASN A 54 -7.21 -19.97 -3.20
N GLY A 55 -8.13 -20.72 -3.82
CA GLY A 55 -9.56 -20.62 -3.49
C GLY A 55 -10.24 -19.43 -4.17
N ASN A 56 -11.36 -18.98 -3.59
CA ASN A 56 -12.03 -17.77 -4.03
C ASN A 56 -11.22 -16.55 -3.60
N TYR A 57 -11.38 -15.43 -4.31
CA TYR A 57 -10.69 -14.19 -3.97
C TYR A 57 -11.61 -12.97 -4.01
N LEU A 58 -11.21 -11.94 -3.27
CA LEU A 58 -11.82 -10.61 -3.27
C LEU A 58 -10.72 -9.55 -3.38
N ASP A 59 -10.89 -8.64 -4.35
CA ASP A 59 -10.05 -7.44 -4.49
C ASP A 59 -10.63 -6.29 -3.67
N ILE A 60 -9.81 -5.69 -2.82
CA ILE A 60 -10.20 -4.60 -1.91
C ILE A 60 -9.19 -3.46 -2.05
N ASN A 61 -9.69 -2.24 -2.21
CA ASN A 61 -8.89 -1.02 -2.33
C ASN A 61 -9.50 0.16 -1.55
N ASP A 62 -10.48 -0.12 -0.70
CA ASP A 62 -11.15 0.83 0.17
C ASP A 62 -11.48 0.12 1.49
N TYR A 63 -11.98 0.86 2.47
CA TYR A 63 -12.35 0.30 3.76
C TYR A 63 -13.59 -0.58 3.63
N VAL A 64 -13.55 -1.73 4.28
CA VAL A 64 -14.67 -2.68 4.34
C VAL A 64 -15.03 -2.92 5.80
N PRO A 65 -16.05 -2.23 6.33
CA PRO A 65 -16.46 -2.39 7.72
C PRO A 65 -17.16 -3.72 8.00
N ASP A 66 -17.62 -4.42 6.96
CA ASP A 66 -18.35 -5.68 7.08
C ASP A 66 -18.16 -6.52 5.81
N LEU A 67 -17.35 -7.58 5.92
CA LEU A 67 -17.08 -8.53 4.85
C LEU A 67 -18.28 -9.45 4.54
N GLY A 68 -19.27 -9.52 5.44
CA GLY A 68 -20.53 -10.22 5.20
C GLY A 68 -21.28 -9.67 4.00
N GLN A 69 -21.14 -8.36 3.72
CA GLN A 69 -21.71 -7.72 2.53
C GLN A 69 -21.13 -8.25 1.21
N TYR A 70 -19.97 -8.89 1.27
CA TYR A 70 -19.24 -9.46 0.14
C TYR A 70 -19.28 -11.00 0.12
N ASN A 71 -19.99 -11.64 1.07
CA ASN A 71 -19.94 -13.08 1.32
C ASN A 71 -18.51 -13.61 1.53
N PHE A 72 -17.67 -12.82 2.21
CA PHE A 72 -16.26 -13.13 2.47
C PHE A 72 -15.91 -13.13 3.97
N ASP A 73 -16.94 -13.03 4.81
CA ASP A 73 -16.85 -13.05 6.27
C ASP A 73 -16.23 -14.37 6.75
N ASN A 74 -15.31 -14.28 7.71
CA ASN A 74 -14.71 -15.46 8.36
C ASN A 74 -14.15 -16.49 7.37
N SER A 75 -13.58 -16.02 6.25
CA SER A 75 -13.15 -16.89 5.16
C SER A 75 -11.73 -16.62 4.68
N ILE A 76 -10.97 -15.69 5.26
CA ILE A 76 -9.66 -15.26 4.72
C ILE A 76 -8.51 -16.07 5.32
N ASP A 77 -7.68 -16.66 4.45
CA ASP A 77 -6.51 -17.48 4.84
C ASP A 77 -5.18 -17.00 4.24
N SER A 78 -5.21 -16.23 3.16
CA SER A 78 -4.01 -15.59 2.61
C SER A 78 -4.35 -14.29 1.89
N ALA A 79 -3.36 -13.42 1.71
CA ALA A 79 -3.54 -12.17 1.00
C ALA A 79 -2.28 -11.72 0.27
N CYS A 80 -2.48 -10.85 -0.72
CA CYS A 80 -1.44 -10.05 -1.37
C CYS A 80 -1.74 -8.56 -1.15
N VAL A 81 -0.76 -7.77 -0.69
CA VAL A 81 -0.93 -6.37 -0.32
C VAL A 81 0.07 -5.44 -0.99
N THR A 82 -0.37 -4.21 -1.23
CA THR A 82 0.48 -3.03 -1.39
C THR A 82 0.04 -1.97 -0.39
N GLY A 83 1.01 -1.49 0.40
CA GLY A 83 0.89 -0.60 1.55
C GLY A 83 0.58 -1.35 2.85
N ILE A 84 -0.13 -0.78 3.83
CA ILE A 84 -0.43 -1.44 5.14
C ILE A 84 -1.91 -1.76 5.23
N TRP A 85 -2.24 -3.04 5.41
CA TRP A 85 -3.59 -3.52 5.59
C TRP A 85 -3.79 -4.15 6.96
N LEU A 86 -4.89 -3.77 7.60
CA LEU A 86 -5.33 -4.21 8.92
C LEU A 86 -6.58 -5.08 8.75
N TYR A 87 -6.56 -6.26 9.37
CA TYR A 87 -7.60 -7.29 9.27
C TYR A 87 -8.13 -7.58 10.67
N TYR A 88 -9.44 -7.43 10.84
CA TYR A 88 -10.09 -7.44 12.16
C TYR A 88 -11.01 -8.64 12.33
N GLU A 89 -10.97 -9.24 13.51
CA GLU A 89 -11.87 -10.32 13.91
C GLU A 89 -13.36 -9.93 13.84
N ASN A 90 -13.69 -8.71 14.26
CA ASN A 90 -15.07 -8.22 14.26
C ASN A 90 -15.30 -7.20 13.14
N THR A 91 -16.58 -6.97 12.82
CA THR A 91 -17.02 -5.86 11.98
C THR A 91 -16.64 -4.51 12.60
N GLU A 92 -16.70 -3.45 11.80
CA GLU A 92 -16.46 -2.07 12.24
C GLU A 92 -15.09 -1.88 12.91
N TYR A 93 -14.07 -2.55 12.37
CA TYR A 93 -12.66 -2.38 12.74
C TYR A 93 -12.36 -2.64 14.23
N ASN A 94 -13.01 -3.67 14.80
CA ASN A 94 -12.91 -4.02 16.22
C ASN A 94 -13.25 -2.85 17.17
N LYS A 95 -14.40 -2.18 16.98
CA LYS A 95 -14.97 -1.34 18.07
C LYS A 95 -15.26 -2.13 19.35
N MET A 96 -15.37 -3.46 19.25
CA MET A 96 -15.36 -4.39 20.37
C MET A 96 -14.01 -5.12 20.43
N ALA A 97 -13.67 -5.66 21.59
CA ALA A 97 -12.45 -6.45 21.77
C ALA A 97 -12.39 -7.61 20.75
N GLY A 98 -11.25 -7.70 20.05
CA GLY A 98 -11.00 -8.72 19.04
C GLY A 98 -9.56 -8.69 18.56
N ARG A 99 -9.15 -9.74 17.88
CA ARG A 99 -7.81 -9.87 17.30
C ARG A 99 -7.67 -8.99 16.06
N VAL A 100 -6.45 -8.49 15.87
CA VAL A 100 -6.04 -7.76 14.67
C VAL A 100 -4.83 -8.47 14.08
N TYR A 101 -4.89 -8.73 12.78
CA TYR A 101 -3.72 -9.08 11.99
C TYR A 101 -3.39 -7.93 11.06
N TRP A 102 -2.13 -7.77 10.68
CA TRP A 102 -1.74 -6.80 9.69
C TRP A 102 -0.71 -7.39 8.73
N LEU A 103 -0.80 -6.95 7.48
CA LEU A 103 0.17 -7.23 6.44
C LEU A 103 0.60 -5.90 5.84
N HIS A 104 1.88 -5.81 5.49
CA HIS A 104 2.43 -4.66 4.82
C HIS A 104 3.42 -5.07 3.74
N GLY A 105 3.61 -4.20 2.76
CA GLY A 105 4.64 -4.40 1.74
C GLY A 105 4.29 -3.80 0.40
N ILE A 106 5.04 -4.19 -0.62
CA ILE A 106 4.82 -3.83 -2.01
C ILE A 106 4.66 -5.12 -2.79
N ASP A 107 3.46 -5.36 -3.31
CA ASP A 107 3.09 -6.64 -3.95
C ASP A 107 3.45 -7.86 -3.07
N PHE A 108 3.36 -7.70 -1.74
CA PHE A 108 3.73 -8.73 -0.78
C PHE A 108 2.59 -9.73 -0.60
N CYS A 109 2.86 -11.03 -0.74
CA CYS A 109 1.88 -12.08 -0.50
C CYS A 109 2.27 -12.96 0.67
N GLY A 110 1.30 -13.34 1.51
CA GLY A 110 1.52 -14.17 2.68
C GLY A 110 0.27 -14.94 3.14
N ASN A 111 0.52 -16.04 3.85
CA ASN A 111 -0.51 -16.80 4.54
C ASN A 111 -0.78 -16.18 5.92
N PHE A 112 -2.03 -16.25 6.36
CA PHE A 112 -2.40 -15.89 7.71
C PHE A 112 -1.92 -17.00 8.66
N PRO A 113 -1.39 -16.66 9.85
CA PRO A 113 -1.15 -17.67 10.87
C PRO A 113 -2.47 -18.35 11.27
N ASN A 114 -2.42 -19.61 11.71
CA ASN A 114 -3.61 -20.41 12.05
C ASN A 114 -4.55 -19.74 13.08
N ASP A 115 -4.03 -18.86 13.94
CA ASP A 115 -4.85 -18.13 14.91
C ASP A 115 -5.64 -16.97 14.29
N TYR A 116 -5.45 -16.69 13.00
CA TYR A 116 -6.06 -15.58 12.25
C TYR A 116 -6.79 -16.03 10.98
N THR A 117 -6.75 -17.33 10.65
CA THR A 117 -7.54 -17.94 9.57
C THR A 117 -9.03 -17.98 9.94
N ASP A 118 -9.92 -17.88 8.94
CA ASP A 118 -11.37 -18.01 9.10
C ASP A 118 -12.04 -17.11 10.18
N MET A 119 -11.46 -15.94 10.50
CA MET A 119 -12.03 -15.06 11.54
C MET A 119 -12.20 -13.59 11.13
N ILE A 120 -11.75 -13.21 9.94
CA ILE A 120 -11.72 -11.79 9.54
C ILE A 120 -13.11 -11.34 9.09
N SER A 121 -13.62 -10.30 9.73
CA SER A 121 -14.95 -9.73 9.46
C SER A 121 -14.91 -8.28 8.95
N SER A 122 -13.80 -7.56 9.12
CA SER A 122 -13.59 -6.24 8.51
C SER A 122 -12.13 -5.97 8.18
N VAL A 123 -11.88 -5.06 7.24
CA VAL A 123 -10.53 -4.68 6.82
C VAL A 123 -10.44 -3.19 6.51
N ARG A 124 -9.26 -2.60 6.74
CA ARG A 124 -8.94 -1.24 6.26
C ARG A 124 -7.44 -1.10 6.03
N PHE A 125 -7.02 -0.11 5.26
CA PHE A 125 -5.61 0.24 5.14
C PHE A 125 -5.25 1.39 6.09
N ALA A 126 -3.95 1.61 6.29
CA ALA A 126 -3.44 2.79 6.97
C ALA A 126 -2.78 3.75 5.96
N GLY A 127 -2.94 5.06 6.14
CA GLY A 127 -2.30 6.07 5.29
C GLY A 127 -3.26 6.77 4.32
N ASP A 128 -2.71 7.37 3.26
CA ASP A 128 -3.48 8.16 2.30
C ASP A 128 -4.20 7.25 1.27
N PRO A 129 -5.51 7.44 1.03
CA PRO A 129 -6.31 6.61 0.13
C PRO A 129 -5.93 6.73 -1.36
N THR A 130 -5.09 7.70 -1.71
CA THR A 130 -4.70 8.00 -3.10
C THR A 130 -3.24 7.69 -3.40
N ASN A 131 -2.41 7.54 -2.36
CA ASN A 131 -0.99 7.30 -2.47
C ASN A 131 -0.43 6.53 -1.25
N TRP A 132 -0.13 5.23 -1.42
CA TRP A 132 0.46 4.37 -0.39
C TRP A 132 1.86 4.86 0.05
N GLN A 133 2.54 5.71 -0.72
CA GLN A 133 3.83 6.31 -0.33
C GLN A 133 3.69 7.66 0.39
N ALA A 134 2.48 8.19 0.55
CA ALA A 134 2.29 9.52 1.10
C ALA A 134 2.70 9.61 2.56
N ASP A 135 3.35 10.72 2.90
CA ASP A 135 3.64 11.09 4.28
C ASP A 135 2.34 11.32 5.06
N THR A 136 1.99 10.34 5.89
CA THR A 136 0.76 10.33 6.68
C THR A 136 1.05 9.92 8.11
N LEU A 137 0.39 10.56 9.07
CA LEU A 137 0.24 10.05 10.42
C LEU A 137 -1.21 9.61 10.59
N THR A 138 -1.46 8.34 10.87
CA THR A 138 -2.77 7.80 11.21
C THR A 138 -2.79 7.43 12.68
N VAL A 139 -3.73 7.98 13.44
CA VAL A 139 -3.96 7.65 14.87
C VAL A 139 -5.25 6.86 15.01
N TYR A 140 -5.29 5.98 16.01
CA TYR A 140 -6.42 5.09 16.26
C TYR A 140 -6.88 5.21 17.71
N GLU A 141 -8.19 5.09 17.90
CA GLU A 141 -8.86 5.09 19.20
C GLU A 141 -8.36 3.98 20.12
N GLY A 142 -8.21 2.77 19.60
CA GLY A 142 -7.80 1.62 20.39
C GLY A 142 -6.33 1.25 20.19
N GLN A 143 -5.82 0.45 21.12
CA GLN A 143 -4.55 -0.25 20.94
C GLN A 143 -4.62 -1.22 19.74
N TYR A 144 -3.47 -1.57 19.19
CA TYR A 144 -3.36 -2.47 18.03
C TYR A 144 -4.23 -2.02 16.84
N PHE A 145 -4.34 -0.70 16.64
CA PHE A 145 -4.97 -0.07 15.48
C PHE A 145 -6.48 -0.34 15.35
N THR A 146 -7.18 -0.41 16.48
CA THR A 146 -8.63 -0.71 16.54
C THR A 146 -9.49 0.54 16.69
N GLY A 147 -10.79 0.41 16.43
CA GLY A 147 -11.77 1.48 16.63
C GLY A 147 -11.69 2.59 15.58
N ASN A 148 -12.16 3.79 15.94
CA ASN A 148 -12.13 4.93 15.04
C ASN A 148 -10.70 5.37 14.73
N GLU A 149 -10.52 6.06 13.60
CA GLU A 149 -9.22 6.61 13.20
C GLU A 149 -9.33 8.10 12.81
N PHE A 150 -8.18 8.75 12.79
CA PHE A 150 -7.99 10.07 12.22
C PHE A 150 -6.62 10.11 11.57
N TYR A 151 -6.50 10.66 10.37
CA TYR A 151 -5.22 10.76 9.67
C TYR A 151 -4.88 12.19 9.26
N CYS A 152 -3.57 12.44 9.20
CA CYS A 152 -2.96 13.72 8.90
C CYS A 152 -2.01 13.56 7.72
N THR A 153 -2.26 14.29 6.63
CA THR A 153 -1.32 14.41 5.49
C THR A 153 -0.53 15.73 5.53
N SER A 154 -0.90 16.63 6.44
CA SER A 154 -0.21 17.88 6.80
C SER A 154 -0.33 18.11 8.31
N ASP A 155 0.23 19.21 8.82
CA ASP A 155 0.04 19.60 10.23
C ASP A 155 -1.45 19.62 10.62
N CYS A 156 -1.77 19.02 11.76
CA CYS A 156 -3.10 18.88 12.32
C CYS A 156 -3.15 19.51 13.71
N GLY A 157 -3.77 20.69 13.83
CA GLY A 157 -3.89 21.40 15.12
C GLY A 157 -4.79 20.69 16.14
N SER A 158 -5.54 19.68 15.73
CA SER A 158 -6.39 18.85 16.59
C SER A 158 -6.62 17.48 15.92
N LEU A 159 -6.82 16.43 16.72
CA LEU A 159 -7.27 15.10 16.26
C LEU A 159 -8.80 14.97 16.14
N GLY A 160 -9.54 16.09 16.28
CA GLY A 160 -10.99 16.11 16.12
C GLY A 160 -11.69 15.18 17.10
N ASN A 161 -12.38 14.16 16.58
CA ASN A 161 -13.14 13.20 17.39
C ASN A 161 -12.25 12.22 18.17
N LEU A 162 -10.93 12.18 17.92
CA LEU A 162 -9.97 11.39 18.68
C LEU A 162 -9.17 12.21 19.71
N ASP A 163 -9.64 13.42 20.04
CA ASP A 163 -9.01 14.22 21.09
C ASP A 163 -9.04 13.49 22.43
N LEU A 164 -7.85 13.21 23.00
CA LEU A 164 -7.68 12.42 24.22
C LEU A 164 -8.15 10.95 24.13
N ASP A 165 -8.29 10.40 22.91
CA ASP A 165 -8.71 9.00 22.73
C ASP A 165 -7.69 8.19 21.90
N ALA A 166 -6.54 8.77 21.52
CA ALA A 166 -5.56 8.08 20.70
C ALA A 166 -4.69 7.09 21.51
N SER A 167 -4.78 5.80 21.18
CA SER A 167 -4.04 4.70 21.84
C SER A 167 -3.00 4.01 20.97
N SER A 168 -3.06 4.14 19.64
CA SER A 168 -2.04 3.60 18.74
C SER A 168 -1.89 4.47 17.48
N LEU A 169 -0.78 4.33 16.77
CA LEU A 169 -0.53 5.13 15.56
C LEU A 169 0.35 4.40 14.54
N ILE A 170 0.18 4.79 13.29
CA ILE A 170 0.98 4.36 12.13
C ILE A 170 1.45 5.60 11.39
N VAL A 171 2.73 5.64 11.05
CA VAL A 171 3.32 6.63 10.14
C VAL A 171 3.62 5.94 8.83
N THR A 172 3.17 6.50 7.70
CA THR A 172 3.59 6.09 6.37
C THR A 172 4.32 7.21 5.67
N GLY A 173 5.13 6.86 4.67
CA GLY A 173 5.99 7.79 3.95
C GLY A 173 7.37 7.94 4.58
N THR A 174 8.07 8.99 4.20
CA THR A 174 9.48 9.23 4.57
C THR A 174 9.67 10.35 5.59
N SER A 175 8.64 11.17 5.81
CA SER A 175 8.70 12.25 6.79
C SER A 175 8.43 11.74 8.20
N PRO A 176 9.22 12.18 9.20
CA PRO A 176 8.83 12.01 10.59
C PRO A 176 7.67 12.93 10.96
N TRP A 177 7.08 12.70 12.12
CA TRP A 177 6.00 13.52 12.69
C TRP A 177 6.27 13.82 14.16
N THR A 178 5.87 15.00 14.63
CA THR A 178 5.82 15.32 16.06
C THR A 178 4.39 15.23 16.53
N VAL A 179 4.14 14.41 17.56
CA VAL A 179 2.85 14.33 18.25
C VAL A 179 2.91 15.13 19.55
N TYR A 180 1.80 15.77 19.90
CA TYR A 180 1.70 16.67 21.05
C TYR A 180 0.57 16.26 21.99
N ASP A 181 0.78 16.42 23.29
CA ASP A 181 -0.26 16.20 24.31
C ASP A 181 -1.24 17.39 24.49
N GLY A 182 -0.98 18.50 23.80
CA GLY A 182 -1.86 19.65 23.71
C GLY A 182 -2.37 19.88 22.28
N THR A 183 -3.50 20.57 22.16
CA THR A 183 -3.99 21.06 20.86
C THR A 183 -3.12 22.20 20.33
N ASN A 184 -3.16 22.45 19.03
CA ASN A 184 -2.40 23.50 18.35
C ASN A 184 -0.90 23.44 18.68
N TYR A 185 -0.35 22.22 18.73
CA TYR A 185 1.09 21.97 18.81
C TYR A 185 1.74 22.47 20.11
N SER A 186 0.98 22.47 21.19
CA SER A 186 1.45 22.84 22.53
C SER A 186 1.71 21.62 23.41
N GLY A 187 2.48 21.81 24.47
CA GLY A 187 2.68 20.78 25.50
C GLY A 187 3.89 19.88 25.22
N GLN A 188 3.88 18.66 25.75
CA GLN A 188 4.94 17.68 25.52
C GLN A 188 4.94 17.26 24.05
N ALA A 189 6.13 17.17 23.47
CA ALA A 189 6.34 16.84 22.08
C ALA A 189 7.18 15.56 21.96
N ILE A 190 6.72 14.61 21.15
CA ILE A 190 7.44 13.37 20.86
C ILE A 190 7.59 13.27 19.34
N CYS A 191 8.81 13.11 18.85
CA CYS A 191 9.01 12.83 17.43
C CYS A 191 8.97 11.33 17.14
N VAL A 192 8.14 10.94 16.17
CA VAL A 192 7.97 9.59 15.66
C VAL A 192 8.49 9.52 14.22
N TYR A 193 9.18 8.44 13.88
CA TYR A 193 9.88 8.28 12.61
C TYR A 193 9.39 7.03 11.89
N PRO A 194 9.22 7.06 10.56
CA PRO A 194 9.17 5.81 9.81
C PRO A 194 10.50 5.08 10.01
N ASN A 195 10.47 3.94 10.70
CA ASN A 195 11.64 3.20 11.15
C ASN A 195 11.80 1.85 10.44
N GLU A 196 10.84 1.49 9.58
CA GLU A 196 10.84 0.29 8.76
C GLU A 196 10.76 0.65 7.28
N THR A 197 11.22 -0.26 6.42
CA THR A 197 11.15 -0.06 4.97
C THR A 197 11.03 -1.39 4.23
N ASP A 198 9.97 -1.53 3.44
CA ASP A 198 9.82 -2.60 2.48
C ASP A 198 10.34 -2.17 1.11
N ASN A 199 10.99 -3.09 0.41
CA ASN A 199 11.54 -2.85 -0.92
C ASN A 199 10.79 -3.69 -1.94
N GLY A 200 10.23 -3.02 -2.94
CA GLY A 200 9.59 -3.66 -4.09
C GLY A 200 10.60 -4.11 -5.12
N GLN A 201 10.18 -5.02 -6.00
CA GLN A 201 11.04 -5.62 -7.02
C GLN A 201 11.54 -4.60 -8.07
N ASN A 202 10.84 -3.48 -8.22
CA ASN A 202 11.13 -2.44 -9.23
C ASN A 202 11.97 -1.28 -8.67
N GLY A 203 12.57 -1.45 -7.48
CA GLY A 203 13.37 -0.41 -6.82
C GLY A 203 12.54 0.68 -6.15
N ASN A 204 11.22 0.50 -6.05
CA ASN A 204 10.36 1.29 -5.18
C ASN A 204 10.50 0.84 -3.73
N SER A 205 10.28 1.77 -2.80
CA SER A 205 10.35 1.52 -1.37
C SER A 205 9.12 2.07 -0.66
N PHE A 206 8.72 1.39 0.40
CA PHE A 206 7.64 1.78 1.29
C PHE A 206 8.19 1.96 2.69
N SER A 207 8.30 3.20 3.16
CA SER A 207 8.76 3.49 4.51
C SER A 207 7.56 3.72 5.43
N PHE A 208 7.64 3.15 6.63
CA PHE A 208 6.58 3.23 7.61
C PHE A 208 7.11 3.04 9.04
N GLY A 209 6.26 3.28 10.03
CA GLY A 209 6.48 2.93 11.42
C GLY A 209 5.16 2.64 12.11
N MET A 210 5.14 1.64 12.99
CA MET A 210 3.92 1.17 13.65
C MET A 210 4.12 1.14 15.17
N TRP A 211 3.19 1.74 15.89
CA TRP A 211 3.17 1.74 17.35
C TRP A 211 1.81 1.25 17.82
N PRO A 212 1.68 -0.07 18.09
CA PRO A 212 0.44 -0.67 18.56
C PRO A 212 -0.05 -0.10 19.90
N GLU A 213 0.84 0.56 20.65
CA GLU A 213 0.51 1.27 21.89
C GLU A 213 1.33 2.57 21.99
N THR A 214 0.68 3.69 22.31
CA THR A 214 1.33 5.00 22.53
C THR A 214 2.30 4.99 23.72
N SER A 215 2.13 4.06 24.65
CA SER A 215 3.08 3.84 25.75
C SER A 215 4.49 3.52 25.26
N THR A 216 4.63 2.82 24.12
CA THR A 216 5.92 2.40 23.54
C THR A 216 6.75 3.57 22.99
N LEU A 217 6.08 4.69 22.69
CA LEU A 217 6.71 5.95 22.26
C LEU A 217 6.90 6.94 23.43
N GLY A 218 6.54 6.54 24.65
CA GLY A 218 6.69 7.37 25.85
C GLY A 218 5.57 8.39 26.07
N ALA A 219 4.50 8.35 25.26
CA ALA A 219 3.28 9.10 25.53
C ALA A 219 2.36 8.25 26.41
N PRO A 220 1.78 8.80 27.48
CA PRO A 220 0.71 8.12 28.18
C PRO A 220 -0.47 7.88 27.23
N ASP A 221 -1.19 6.79 27.47
CA ASP A 221 -2.37 6.46 26.69
C ASP A 221 -3.39 7.62 26.74
N ASN A 222 -4.14 7.83 25.65
CA ASN A 222 -5.19 8.84 25.59
C ASN A 222 -4.72 10.29 25.84
N THR A 223 -3.47 10.60 25.47
CA THR A 223 -2.92 11.96 25.65
C THR A 223 -2.61 12.71 24.37
N ILE A 224 -2.46 12.05 23.21
CA ILE A 224 -2.14 12.77 21.96
C ILE A 224 -3.35 13.59 21.51
N ARG A 225 -3.11 14.85 21.09
CA ARG A 225 -4.17 15.80 20.73
C ARG A 225 -3.90 16.60 19.45
N SER A 226 -2.65 16.73 19.02
CA SER A 226 -2.29 17.37 17.76
C SER A 226 -0.99 16.81 17.20
N ALA A 227 -0.70 17.08 15.92
CA ALA A 227 0.49 16.58 15.26
C ALA A 227 1.02 17.54 14.18
N ARG A 228 2.33 17.53 13.96
CA ARG A 228 2.99 18.30 12.89
C ARG A 228 3.94 17.42 12.11
N LYS A 229 4.03 17.65 10.80
CA LYS A 229 4.99 16.96 9.95
C LYS A 229 6.39 17.51 10.24
N GLY A 230 7.36 16.62 10.40
CA GLY A 230 8.73 16.93 10.85
C GLY A 230 8.94 16.75 12.36
N CYS A 231 10.20 16.83 12.80
CA CYS A 231 10.55 16.88 14.21
C CYS A 231 10.69 18.32 14.69
N TRP A 232 9.88 18.70 15.68
CA TRP A 232 9.84 20.02 16.26
C TRP A 232 10.21 19.94 17.74
N ALA A 233 11.04 20.89 18.18
CA ALA A 233 11.50 21.04 19.57
C ALA A 233 10.65 22.07 20.33
#